data_AF-A0A920MPC4-F1
#
_entry.id   AF-A0A920MPC4-F1
#
_cell.length_a   1.000
_cell.length_b   1.000
_cell.length_c   1.000
_cell.angle_alpha   90.00
_cell.angle_beta   90.00
_cell.angle_gamma   90.00
#
_symmetry.space_group_name_H-M   'P 1'
#
loop_
_entity.id
_entity.type
_entity.pdbx_description
1 polymer ?
#
loop_
_entity_poly.entity_id
_entity_poly.type
_entity_poly.pdbx_seq_one_letter_code
_entity_poly.pdbx_strand_id
1 'polypeptide(L)'
;MFNPIMEIDAMQYASMSRELLRGENFLHLFDKGEAYLDKPPMIFWMTALFFKIIGVSEFVYRLRPLFSHYLQFILHSNSLYFFFPKM
;
A
#
# COMPACT_ATOMS: atom_id res chain seq x y z
N MET A 1 -4.01 20.20 -11.10
CA MET A 1 -5.43 19.81 -11.18
C MET A 1 -5.60 18.58 -10.29
N PHE A 2 -6.23 18.73 -9.12
CA PHE A 2 -6.55 17.58 -8.26
C PHE A 2 -7.57 16.71 -8.99
N ASN A 3 -7.27 15.44 -9.23
CA ASN A 3 -8.20 14.51 -9.88
C ASN A 3 -9.03 13.82 -8.79
N PRO A 4 -10.29 14.20 -8.56
CA PRO A 4 -11.12 13.65 -7.49
C PRO A 4 -11.34 12.14 -7.63
N ILE A 5 -11.26 11.61 -8.85
CA ILE A 5 -11.39 10.17 -9.12
C ILE A 5 -10.26 9.38 -8.44
N MET A 6 -9.02 9.90 -8.49
CA MET A 6 -7.86 9.26 -7.90
C MET A 6 -7.91 9.29 -6.36
N GLU A 7 -8.56 10.30 -5.80
CA GLU A 7 -8.78 10.43 -4.36
C GLU A 7 -9.84 9.46 -3.84
N ILE A 8 -10.90 9.21 -4.62
CA ILE A 8 -11.92 8.20 -4.31
C ILE A 8 -11.30 6.80 -4.23
N ASP A 9 -10.46 6.42 -5.20
CA ASP A 9 -9.74 5.14 -5.17
C ASP A 9 -8.84 5.04 -3.93
N ALA A 10 -8.12 6.13 -3.62
CA ALA A 10 -7.26 6.18 -2.45
C ALA A 10 -8.05 5.99 -1.14
N MET A 11 -9.20 6.65 -1.02
CA MET A 11 -10.10 6.53 0.12
C MET A 11 -10.68 5.12 0.25
N GLN A 12 -11.04 4.48 -0.86
CA GLN A 12 -11.55 3.11 -0.87
C GLN A 12 -10.50 2.13 -0.33
N TYR A 13 -9.26 2.17 -0.85
CA TYR A 13 -8.17 1.36 -0.34
C TYR A 13 -7.85 1.64 1.14
N ALA A 14 -7.96 2.89 1.57
CA ALA A 14 -7.75 3.26 2.98
C ALA A 14 -8.82 2.67 3.89
N SER A 15 -10.08 2.68 3.45
CA SER A 15 -11.21 2.09 4.17
C SER A 15 -11.05 0.58 4.31
N MET A 16 -10.78 -0.13 3.20
CA MET A 16 -10.54 -1.57 3.22
C MET A 16 -9.37 -1.96 4.12
N SER A 17 -8.27 -1.19 4.08
CA SER A 17 -7.09 -1.46 4.93
C SER A 17 -7.39 -1.25 6.42
N ARG A 18 -8.30 -0.32 6.74
CA ARG A 18 -8.77 -0.10 8.11
C ARG A 18 -9.70 -1.22 8.57
N GLU A 19 -10.57 -1.71 7.71
CA GLU A 19 -11.42 -2.87 8.01
C GLU A 19 -10.58 -4.12 8.23
N LEU A 20 -9.54 -4.32 7.43
CA LEU A 20 -8.58 -5.42 7.58
C LEU A 20 -7.81 -5.38 8.91
N LEU A 21 -7.60 -4.20 9.50
CA LEU A 21 -7.06 -4.08 10.87
C LEU A 21 -8.06 -4.42 11.96
N ARG A 22 -9.35 -4.27 11.69
CA ARG A 22 -10.45 -4.57 12.62
C ARG A 22 -10.89 -6.03 12.53
N GLY A 23 -10.79 -6.63 11.35
CA GLY A 23 -11.11 -8.03 11.11
C GLY A 23 -9.99 -8.97 11.58
N GLU A 24 -10.36 -10.18 11.97
CA GLU A 24 -9.40 -11.24 12.32
C GLU A 24 -8.85 -11.98 11.08
N ASN A 25 -9.41 -11.71 9.90
CA ASN A 25 -9.06 -12.41 8.67
C ASN A 25 -8.36 -11.47 7.68
N PHE A 26 -7.03 -11.61 7.58
CA PHE A 26 -6.19 -10.81 6.69
C PHE A 26 -6.25 -11.25 5.22
N LEU A 27 -6.82 -12.42 4.92
CA LEU A 27 -6.92 -12.96 3.56
C LEU A 27 -8.19 -12.52 2.84
N HIS A 28 -9.28 -12.31 3.58
CA HIS A 28 -10.56 -11.90 3.03
C HIS A 28 -10.68 -10.39 3.11
N LEU A 29 -10.54 -9.72 1.97
CA LEU A 29 -10.80 -8.29 1.83
C LEU A 29 -12.28 -8.06 1.64
N PHE A 30 -12.80 -7.04 2.32
CA PHE A 30 -14.16 -6.56 2.13
C PHE A 30 -14.11 -5.11 1.71
N ASP A 31 -14.94 -4.76 0.72
CA ASP A 31 -15.26 -3.38 0.39
C ASP A 31 -16.76 -3.19 0.57
N LYS A 32 -17.15 -2.36 1.56
CA LYS A 32 -18.56 -2.09 1.88
C LYS A 32 -19.40 -3.36 2.14
N GLY A 33 -18.77 -4.42 2.65
CA GLY A 33 -19.43 -5.70 2.96
C GLY A 33 -19.37 -6.74 1.85
N GLU A 34 -18.90 -6.40 0.65
CA GLU A 34 -18.71 -7.34 -0.46
C GLU A 34 -17.27 -7.85 -0.51
N ALA A 35 -17.07 -9.12 -0.88
CA ALA A 35 -15.74 -9.70 -1.00
C ALA A 35 -14.97 -9.05 -2.15
N TYR A 36 -13.83 -8.43 -1.84
CA TYR A 36 -12.99 -7.74 -2.81
C TYR A 36 -11.86 -8.65 -3.31
N LEU A 37 -11.95 -9.10 -4.56
CA LEU A 37 -11.02 -10.07 -5.18
C LEU A 37 -10.22 -9.50 -6.36
N ASP A 38 -10.39 -8.21 -6.67
CA ASP A 38 -9.81 -7.59 -7.87
C ASP A 38 -8.31 -7.31 -7.76
N LYS A 39 -7.79 -7.09 -6.53
CA LYS A 39 -6.38 -6.77 -6.29
C LYS A 39 -5.77 -7.69 -5.24
N PRO A 40 -4.47 -8.01 -5.37
CA PRO A 40 -3.78 -8.82 -4.38
C PRO A 40 -3.73 -8.12 -3.01
N PRO A 41 -3.77 -8.90 -1.90
CA PRO A 41 -3.91 -8.37 -0.55
C PRO A 41 -2.70 -7.58 -0.04
N MET A 42 -1.54 -7.74 -0.68
CA MET A 42 -0.28 -7.11 -0.28
C MET A 42 -0.38 -5.58 -0.15
N ILE A 43 -1.12 -4.91 -1.04
CA ILE A 43 -1.28 -3.45 -1.03
C ILE A 43 -2.02 -3.02 0.24
N PHE A 44 -3.02 -3.79 0.64
CA PHE A 44 -3.83 -3.54 1.84
C PHE A 44 -3.04 -3.84 3.12
N TRP A 45 -2.28 -4.94 3.14
CA TRP A 45 -1.44 -5.30 4.28
C TRP A 45 -0.39 -4.24 4.59
N MET A 46 0.29 -3.75 3.55
CA MET A 46 1.29 -2.71 3.72
C MET A 46 0.68 -1.44 4.32
N THR A 47 -0.51 -1.05 3.85
CA THR A 47 -1.25 0.10 4.37
C THR A 47 -1.71 -0.11 5.81
N ALA A 48 -2.28 -1.27 6.08
CA ALA A 48 -2.70 -1.69 7.41
C ALA A 48 -1.52 -1.66 8.39
N LEU A 49 -0.34 -2.11 7.98
CA LEU A 49 0.88 -2.04 8.78
C LEU A 49 1.24 -0.58 9.14
N PHE A 50 1.26 0.32 8.15
CA PHE A 50 1.50 1.74 8.41
C PHE A 50 0.46 2.36 9.33
N PHE A 51 -0.83 2.02 9.13
CA PHE A 51 -1.91 2.46 10.00
C PHE A 51 -1.81 1.89 11.43
N LYS A 52 -1.28 0.67 11.59
CA LYS A 52 -1.06 0.06 12.91
C LYS A 52 0.10 0.71 13.66
N ILE A 53 1.17 1.11 12.96
CA ILE A 53 2.37 1.69 13.58
C ILE A 53 2.18 3.18 13.89
N ILE A 54 1.64 3.96 12.96
CA ILE A 54 1.60 5.44 13.04
C ILE A 54 0.19 5.93 13.40
N GLY A 55 -0.84 5.14 13.12
CA GLY A 55 -2.23 5.53 13.23
C GLY A 55 -2.90 5.77 11.88
N VAL A 56 -4.23 5.71 11.87
CA VAL A 56 -5.03 5.91 10.66
C VAL A 56 -5.11 7.40 10.36
N SER A 57 -4.41 7.84 9.32
CA SER A 57 -4.53 9.21 8.79
C SER A 57 -4.30 9.25 7.27
N GLU A 58 -4.78 10.31 6.63
CA GLU A 58 -4.55 10.56 5.21
C GLU A 58 -3.06 10.69 4.90
N PHE A 59 -2.32 11.38 5.77
CA PHE A 59 -0.88 11.55 5.65
C PHE A 59 -0.16 10.19 5.61
N VAL A 60 -0.53 9.28 6.51
CA VAL A 60 0.09 7.95 6.59
C VAL A 60 -0.22 7.11 5.35
N TYR A 61 -1.42 7.24 4.77
CA TYR A 61 -1.75 6.58 3.51
C TYR A 61 -0.82 7.04 2.37
N ARG A 62 -0.52 8.35 2.30
CA ARG A 62 0.36 8.94 1.28
C ARG A 62 1.84 8.53 1.43
N LEU A 63 2.26 8.01 2.59
CA LEU A 63 3.61 7.49 2.79
C LEU A 63 3.85 6.14 2.09
N ARG A 64 2.80 5.36 1.86
CA ARG A 64 2.90 4.04 1.21
C ARG A 64 3.60 4.09 -0.16
N PRO A 65 3.21 4.95 -1.12
CA PRO A 65 3.90 5.00 -2.43
C PRO A 65 5.37 5.45 -2.32
N LEU A 66 5.73 6.25 -1.32
CA LEU A 66 7.14 6.64 -1.12
C LEU A 66 7.99 5.42 -0.74
N PHE A 67 7.44 4.53 0.11
CA PHE A 67 8.12 3.30 0.49
C PHE A 67 8.30 2.34 -0.69
N SER A 68 7.29 2.18 -1.56
CA SER A 68 7.42 1.32 -2.73
C SER A 68 8.45 1.84 -3.74
N HIS A 69 8.52 3.16 -3.93
CA HIS A 69 9.54 3.78 -4.78
C HIS A 69 10.95 3.61 -4.19
N TYR A 70 11.10 3.77 -2.87
CA TYR A 70 12.38 3.55 -2.20
C TYR A 70 12.88 2.11 -2.37
N LEU A 71 11.98 1.13 -2.23
CA LEU A 71 12.33 -0.28 -2.44
C LEU A 71 12.76 -0.54 -3.90
N GLN A 72 12.05 0.02 -4.89
CA GLN A 72 12.44 -0.08 -6.29
C GLN A 72 13.80 0.56 -6.57
N PHE A 73 14.06 1.72 -5.97
CA PHE A 73 15.35 2.40 -6.11
C PHE A 73 16.51 1.56 -5.56
N ILE A 74 16.32 0.94 -4.39
CA ILE A 74 17.32 0.02 -3.81
C ILE A 74 17.56 -1.17 -4.73
N LEU A 75 16.49 -1.80 -5.21
CA LEU A 75 16.59 -2.97 -6.09
C LEU A 75 17.31 -2.63 -7.39
N HIS A 76 16.97 -1.48 -8.00
CA HIS A 76 17.66 -1.00 -9.20
C HIS A 76 19.13 -0.71 -8.94
N SER A 77 19.45 -0.04 -7.82
CA SER A 77 20.84 0.24 -7.45
C SER A 77 21.64 -1.05 -7.26
N ASN A 78 21.10 -2.05 -6.55
CA ASN A 78 21.74 -3.36 -6.38
C ASN A 78 21.90 -4.11 -7.70
N SER A 79 20.93 -4.01 -8.61
CA SER A 79 21.04 -4.58 -9.95
C SER A 79 22.20 -3.95 -10.73
N LEU A 80 22.42 -2.64 -10.63
CA LEU A 80 23.56 -1.98 -11.27
C LEU A 80 24.89 -2.48 -10.71
N TYR A 81 24.99 -2.71 -9.39
CA TYR A 81 26.19 -3.31 -8.79
C TYR A 81 26.47 -4.73 -9.30
N PHE A 82 25.44 -5.53 -9.56
CA PHE A 82 25.58 -6.90 -10.02
C PHE A 82 25.91 -6.99 -11.52
N PHE A 83 25.25 -6.20 -12.38
CA PHE A 83 25.43 -6.26 -13.83
C PHE A 83 26.58 -5.38 -14.36
N PHE A 84 26.97 -4.34 -13.63
CA PHE A 84 28.10 -3.47 -13.96
C PHE A 84 29.00 -3.30 -12.74
N PRO A 85 29.79 -4.33 -12.38
CA PRO A 85 30.79 -4.19 -11.33
C PRO A 85 31.78 -3.09 -11.75
N LYS A 86 31.93 -2.06 -10.92
CA LYS A 86 32.92 -1.00 -11.15
C LYS A 86 34.32 -1.63 -11.18
N MET A 87 35.01 -1.46 -12.30
CA MET A 87 36.46 -1.71 -12.42
C MET A 87 37.25 -0.71 -11.60
#